data_AF-A0A9P1BP19-F1
#
_entry.id   AF-A0A9P1BP19-F1
#
_cell.length_a   1.000
_cell.length_b   1.000
_cell.length_c   1.000
_cell.angle_alpha   90.00
_cell.angle_beta   90.00
_cell.angle_gamma   90.00
#
_symmetry.space_group_name_H-M   'P 1'
#
loop_
_entity.id
_entity.type
_entity.pdbx_description
1 polymer ?
#
loop_
_entity_poly.entity_id
_entity_poly.type
_entity_poly.pdbx_seq_one_letter_code
_entity_poly.pdbx_strand_id
1 'polypeptide(L)'
;MEGGSNLPDPAAFGMSSLPEQHEDQLALGFRMIQNAYNSKVQTLEQELRGLRLSYEEQKNQAAALQRKNSALEVELVEGHQKAQQLAEENKELFKTVQQLRRQLQRLEGLKKRVLESISDEQGLETSEDSKLYMRDDYLAGALPMTVQSMQGEVGGFNARPSGGLPATPESYRPNYDASAPVTEPTTTSAPIDGKQFFRQARNSLSYEAFNEFLANIKRLNNQQQSRETTLEEAKRIFGPELQHLYQDFELLLNRHGA
;
A
#
# COMPACT_ATOMS: atom_id res chain seq x y z
N MET A 1 45.01 -13.88 9.75
CA MET A 1 45.08 -15.20 10.39
C MET A 1 44.46 -16.16 9.39
N GLU A 2 45.09 -17.17 8.81
CA GLU A 2 46.37 -17.84 9.01
C GLU A 2 46.95 -18.12 7.61
N GLY A 3 48.19 -17.70 7.37
CA GLY A 3 48.94 -18.11 6.19
C GLY A 3 49.52 -19.49 6.46
N GLY A 4 48.71 -20.53 6.24
CA GLY A 4 49.16 -21.91 6.31
C GLY A 4 50.13 -22.18 5.16
N SER A 5 51.43 -22.07 5.44
CA SER A 5 52.51 -22.57 4.60
C SER A 5 52.31 -24.06 4.39
N ASN A 6 51.63 -24.43 3.31
CA ASN A 6 51.49 -25.80 2.85
C ASN A 6 52.83 -26.21 2.20
N LEU A 7 53.90 -26.25 2.99
CA LEU A 7 55.08 -27.02 2.62
C LEU A 7 54.65 -28.49 2.67
N PRO A 8 54.89 -29.26 1.60
CA PRO A 8 54.63 -30.69 1.65
C PRO A 8 55.43 -31.31 2.79
N ASP A 9 54.77 -32.15 3.59
CA ASP A 9 55.31 -32.85 4.74
C ASP A 9 56.64 -33.55 4.37
N PRO A 10 57.77 -33.27 5.06
CA PRO A 10 59.04 -33.92 4.78
C PRO A 10 58.98 -35.45 4.97
N ALA A 11 57.99 -35.96 5.72
CA ALA A 11 57.76 -37.40 5.87
C ALA A 11 57.20 -38.06 4.60
N ALA A 12 56.53 -37.32 3.71
CA ALA A 12 55.99 -37.86 2.45
C ALA A 12 57.07 -38.22 1.42
N PHE A 13 58.31 -37.75 1.62
CA PHE A 13 59.45 -38.02 0.74
C PHE A 13 60.35 -39.18 1.18
N GLY A 14 59.96 -39.93 2.22
CA GLY A 14 60.77 -41.04 2.71
C GLY A 14 62.11 -40.56 3.26
N MET A 15 62.09 -39.60 4.21
CA MET A 15 63.25 -39.24 5.04
C MET A 15 63.64 -40.38 6.00
N SER A 16 63.86 -41.58 5.46
CA SER A 16 64.46 -42.69 6.18
C SER A 16 65.99 -42.60 6.19
N SER A 17 66.58 -41.86 5.24
CA SER A 17 67.97 -41.39 5.25
C SER A 17 68.24 -40.59 3.96
N LEU A 18 69.11 -39.58 4.02
CA LEU A 18 69.62 -38.93 2.81
C LEU A 18 70.42 -39.97 1.98
N PRO A 19 70.31 -40.01 0.64
CA PRO A 19 71.14 -40.91 -0.17
C PRO A 19 72.63 -40.73 0.13
N GLU A 20 73.41 -41.81 0.22
CA GLU A 20 74.84 -41.70 0.61
C GLU A 20 75.72 -41.11 -0.51
N GLN A 21 75.34 -41.29 -1.78
CA GLN A 21 76.08 -40.75 -2.93
C GLN A 21 75.69 -39.30 -3.21
N HIS A 22 76.69 -38.43 -3.42
CA HIS A 22 76.46 -37.01 -3.69
C HIS A 22 75.69 -36.74 -5.00
N GLU A 23 75.88 -37.57 -6.03
CA GLU A 23 75.11 -37.46 -7.29
C GLU A 23 73.61 -37.72 -7.06
N ASP A 24 73.26 -38.71 -6.21
CA ASP A 24 71.87 -39.00 -5.85
C ASP A 24 71.25 -37.89 -4.98
N GLN A 25 72.03 -37.28 -4.09
CA GLN A 25 71.60 -36.12 -3.31
C GLN A 25 71.28 -34.91 -4.21
N LEU A 26 72.11 -34.65 -5.23
CA LEU A 26 71.86 -33.61 -6.22
C LEU A 26 70.60 -33.89 -7.05
N ALA A 27 70.43 -35.13 -7.51
CA ALA A 27 69.24 -35.55 -8.25
C ALA A 27 67.96 -35.37 -7.40
N LEU A 28 68.01 -35.70 -6.11
CA LEU A 28 66.92 -35.46 -5.17
C LEU A 28 66.63 -33.97 -5.00
N GLY A 29 67.67 -33.14 -4.85
CA GLY A 29 67.55 -31.69 -4.77
C GLY A 29 66.85 -31.09 -5.99
N PHE A 30 67.25 -31.51 -7.21
CA PHE A 30 66.59 -31.08 -8.45
C PHE A 30 65.12 -31.50 -8.48
N ARG A 31 64.79 -32.72 -8.04
CA ARG A 31 63.40 -33.20 -7.98
C ARG A 31 62.57 -32.40 -6.97
N MET A 32 63.13 -32.07 -5.81
CA MET A 32 62.45 -31.24 -4.80
C MET A 32 62.16 -29.84 -5.34
N ILE A 33 63.15 -29.20 -5.98
CA ILE A 33 62.97 -27.88 -6.61
C ILE A 33 61.93 -27.96 -7.72
N GLN A 34 62.00 -28.96 -8.59
CA GLN A 34 61.04 -29.15 -9.67
C GLN A 34 59.61 -29.35 -9.12
N ASN A 35 59.46 -30.15 -8.07
CA ASN A 35 58.16 -30.37 -7.43
C ASN A 35 57.62 -29.10 -6.77
N ALA A 36 58.48 -28.34 -6.07
CA ALA A 36 58.09 -27.07 -5.47
C ALA A 36 57.66 -26.05 -6.53
N TYR A 37 58.41 -25.95 -7.63
CA TYR A 37 58.08 -25.09 -8.76
C TYR A 37 56.75 -25.50 -9.42
N ASN A 38 56.60 -26.78 -9.76
CA ASN A 38 55.37 -27.32 -10.37
C ASN A 38 54.16 -27.10 -9.46
N SER A 39 54.30 -27.34 -8.15
CA SER A 39 53.25 -27.11 -7.17
C SER A 39 52.85 -25.63 -7.13
N LYS A 40 53.83 -24.71 -7.12
CA LYS A 40 53.54 -23.28 -7.13
C LYS A 40 52.83 -22.85 -8.41
N VAL A 41 53.23 -23.37 -9.57
CA VAL A 41 52.55 -23.12 -10.85
C VAL A 41 51.11 -23.60 -10.80
N GLN A 42 50.86 -24.82 -10.31
CA GLN A 42 49.50 -25.36 -10.18
C GLN A 42 48.63 -24.51 -9.24
N THR A 43 49.16 -24.07 -8.10
CA THR A 43 48.44 -23.19 -7.19
C THR A 43 48.06 -21.87 -7.87
N LEU A 44 49.01 -21.22 -8.55
CA LEU A 44 48.75 -19.96 -9.26
C LEU A 44 47.74 -20.15 -10.42
N GLU A 45 47.81 -21.26 -11.15
CA GLU A 45 46.84 -21.58 -12.20
C GLU A 45 45.43 -21.77 -11.62
N GLN A 46 45.32 -22.43 -10.46
CA GLN A 46 44.04 -22.65 -9.79
C GLN A 46 43.47 -21.32 -9.26
N GLU A 47 44.29 -20.48 -8.63
CA GLU A 47 43.92 -19.15 -8.18
C GLU A 47 43.44 -18.29 -9.36
N LEU A 48 44.17 -18.29 -10.47
CA LEU A 48 43.82 -17.54 -11.68
C LEU A 48 42.51 -18.02 -12.31
N ARG A 49 42.25 -19.35 -12.31
CA ARG A 49 40.96 -19.89 -12.74
C ARG A 49 39.83 -19.47 -11.81
N GLY A 50 40.03 -19.55 -10.50
CA GLY A 50 39.05 -19.12 -9.50
C GLY A 50 38.71 -17.63 -9.63
N LEU A 51 39.74 -16.79 -9.79
CA LEU A 51 39.56 -15.35 -9.93
C LEU A 51 38.83 -14.99 -11.24
N ARG A 52 39.10 -15.69 -12.34
CA ARG A 52 38.39 -15.51 -13.60
C ARG A 52 36.91 -15.87 -13.50
N LEU A 53 36.57 -16.96 -12.82
CA LEU A 53 35.17 -17.35 -12.60
C LEU A 53 34.44 -16.30 -11.76
N SER A 54 35.05 -15.84 -10.66
CA SER A 54 34.47 -14.79 -9.82
C SER A 54 34.30 -13.47 -10.59
N TYR A 55 35.26 -13.10 -11.43
CA TYR A 55 35.16 -11.92 -12.28
C TYR A 55 33.97 -12.01 -13.26
N GLU A 56 33.79 -13.13 -13.95
CA GLU A 56 32.66 -13.29 -14.88
C GLU A 56 31.32 -13.33 -14.14
N GLU A 57 31.24 -13.94 -12.96
CA GLU A 57 30.04 -13.90 -12.12
C GLU A 57 29.68 -12.46 -11.71
N GLN A 58 30.65 -11.70 -11.21
CA GLN A 58 30.44 -10.30 -10.82
C GLN A 58 30.06 -9.41 -12.01
N LYS A 59 30.71 -9.61 -13.16
CA LYS A 59 30.38 -8.92 -14.41
C LYS A 59 28.96 -9.23 -14.87
N ASN A 60 28.52 -10.47 -14.78
CA ASN A 60 27.15 -10.88 -15.10
C ASN A 60 26.13 -10.27 -14.12
N GLN A 61 26.46 -10.24 -12.82
CA GLN A 61 25.63 -9.59 -11.81
C GLN A 61 25.50 -8.08 -12.07
N ALA A 62 26.61 -7.40 -12.40
CA ALA A 62 26.61 -5.99 -12.75
C ALA A 62 25.73 -5.71 -13.99
N ALA A 63 25.86 -6.52 -15.05
CA ALA A 63 25.03 -6.39 -16.24
C ALA A 63 23.53 -6.61 -15.94
N ALA A 64 23.18 -7.57 -15.08
CA ALA A 64 21.81 -7.82 -14.68
C ALA A 64 21.23 -6.65 -13.85
N LEU A 65 22.01 -6.10 -12.92
CA LEU A 65 21.62 -4.93 -12.14
C LEU A 65 21.44 -3.69 -13.03
N GLN A 66 22.33 -3.48 -14.00
CA GLN A 66 22.21 -2.39 -14.96
C GLN A 66 20.90 -2.48 -15.75
N ARG A 67 20.55 -3.66 -16.27
CA ARG A 67 19.27 -3.87 -16.97
C ARG A 67 18.07 -3.60 -16.08
N LYS A 68 18.09 -4.07 -14.83
CA LYS A 68 17.01 -3.81 -13.85
C LYS A 68 16.89 -2.32 -13.55
N ASN A 69 18.00 -1.62 -13.40
CA ASN A 69 18.01 -0.19 -13.15
C ASN A 69 17.38 0.58 -14.32
N SER A 70 17.83 0.32 -15.55
CA SER A 70 17.24 0.93 -16.74
C SER A 70 15.75 0.60 -16.92
N ALA A 71 15.31 -0.60 -16.57
CA ALA A 71 13.89 -0.95 -16.60
C ALA A 71 13.07 -0.14 -15.57
N LEU A 72 13.58 0.01 -14.35
CA LEU A 72 12.95 0.81 -13.30
C LEU A 72 12.94 2.30 -13.63
N GLU A 73 13.99 2.83 -14.27
CA GLU A 73 14.01 4.22 -14.76
C GLU A 73 12.90 4.48 -15.77
N VAL A 74 12.66 3.54 -16.70
CA VAL A 74 11.56 3.63 -17.67
C VAL A 74 10.21 3.59 -16.94
N GLU A 75 9.99 2.63 -16.03
CA GLU A 75 8.73 2.51 -15.27
C GLU A 75 8.46 3.76 -14.42
N LEU A 76 9.50 4.35 -13.83
CA LEU A 76 9.40 5.61 -13.08
C LEU A 76 8.93 6.75 -13.98
N VAL A 77 9.53 6.89 -15.17
CA VAL A 77 9.17 7.94 -16.13
C VAL A 77 7.74 7.75 -16.62
N GLU A 78 7.35 6.53 -16.99
CA GLU A 78 5.98 6.21 -17.41
C GLU A 78 4.95 6.48 -16.29
N GLY A 79 5.28 6.07 -15.06
CA GLY A 79 4.46 6.32 -13.88
C GLY A 79 4.27 7.81 -13.61
N HIS A 80 5.35 8.59 -13.74
CA HIS A 80 5.29 10.05 -13.58
C HIS A 80 4.42 10.71 -14.65
N GLN A 81 4.58 10.32 -15.93
CA GLN A 81 3.78 10.84 -17.03
C GLN A 81 2.29 10.52 -16.84
N LYS A 82 1.95 9.29 -16.44
CA LYS A 82 0.58 8.88 -16.18
C LYS A 82 -0.04 9.65 -15.01
N ALA A 83 0.71 9.84 -13.93
CA ALA A 83 0.25 10.63 -12.79
C ALA A 83 0.00 12.09 -13.18
N GLN A 84 0.86 12.67 -14.01
CA GLN A 84 0.69 14.02 -14.52
C GLN A 84 -0.56 14.15 -15.40
N GLN A 85 -0.78 13.23 -16.33
CA GLN A 85 -1.98 13.20 -17.18
C GLN A 85 -3.26 13.15 -16.33
N LEU A 86 -3.32 12.23 -15.36
CA LEU A 86 -4.47 12.13 -14.45
C LEU A 86 -4.67 13.40 -13.61
N ALA A 87 -3.59 14.08 -13.21
CA ALA A 87 -3.69 15.35 -12.49
C ALA A 87 -4.27 16.48 -13.37
N GLU A 88 -3.89 16.54 -14.64
CA GLU A 88 -4.42 17.48 -15.61
C GLU A 88 -5.90 17.18 -15.93
N GLU A 89 -6.26 15.93 -16.18
CA GLU A 89 -7.66 15.51 -16.37
C GLU A 89 -8.52 15.83 -15.15
N ASN A 90 -8.06 15.52 -13.94
CA ASN A 90 -8.77 15.85 -12.70
C ASN A 90 -8.98 17.36 -12.54
N LYS A 91 -7.98 18.18 -12.93
CA LYS A 91 -8.10 19.63 -12.91
C LYS A 91 -9.16 20.13 -13.89
N GLU A 92 -9.21 19.58 -15.10
CA GLU A 92 -10.23 19.94 -16.08
C GLU A 92 -11.62 19.47 -15.63
N LEU A 93 -11.76 18.23 -15.16
CA LEU A 93 -13.01 17.71 -14.60
C LEU A 93 -13.49 18.58 -13.44
N PHE A 94 -12.61 18.99 -12.55
CA PHE A 94 -12.96 19.89 -11.45
C PHE A 94 -13.51 21.23 -11.96
N LYS A 95 -12.91 21.82 -13.00
CA LYS A 95 -13.46 23.02 -13.65
C LYS A 95 -14.85 22.78 -14.24
N THR A 96 -15.06 21.64 -14.91
CA THR A 96 -16.39 21.30 -15.48
C THR A 96 -17.44 21.16 -14.37
N VAL A 97 -17.12 20.50 -13.26
CA VAL A 97 -18.02 20.35 -12.11
C VAL A 97 -18.35 21.71 -11.50
N GLN A 98 -17.36 22.60 -11.35
CA GLN A 98 -17.62 23.96 -10.88
C GLN A 98 -18.53 24.74 -11.83
N GLN A 99 -18.31 24.63 -13.14
CA GLN A 99 -19.12 25.27 -14.16
C GLN A 99 -20.58 24.78 -14.10
N LEU A 100 -20.79 23.46 -14.03
CA LEU A 100 -22.11 22.84 -13.94
C LEU A 100 -22.82 23.23 -12.65
N ARG A 101 -22.13 23.28 -11.50
CA ARG A 101 -22.71 23.76 -10.23
C ARG A 101 -23.22 25.19 -10.34
N ARG A 102 -22.46 26.09 -11.00
CA ARG A 102 -22.90 27.48 -11.24
C ARG A 102 -24.12 27.53 -12.16
N GLN A 103 -24.18 26.68 -13.20
CA GLN A 103 -25.34 26.60 -14.10
C GLN A 103 -26.59 26.08 -13.38
N LEU A 104 -26.45 25.05 -12.53
CA LEU A 104 -27.54 24.55 -11.69
C LEU A 104 -28.09 25.64 -10.76
N GLN A 105 -27.21 26.37 -10.06
CA GLN A 105 -27.62 27.50 -9.22
C GLN A 105 -28.40 28.58 -10.00
N ARG A 106 -27.99 28.88 -11.24
CA ARG A 106 -28.72 29.82 -12.10
C ARG A 106 -30.10 29.28 -12.48
N LEU A 107 -30.19 28.00 -12.85
CA LEU A 107 -31.44 27.32 -13.19
C LEU A 107 -32.40 27.26 -11.99
N GLU A 108 -31.89 26.97 -10.79
CA GLU A 108 -32.68 27.00 -9.55
C GLU A 108 -33.20 28.42 -9.27
N GLY A 109 -32.37 29.44 -9.44
CA GLY A 109 -32.80 30.84 -9.29
C GLY A 109 -33.81 31.30 -10.36
N LEU A 110 -33.74 30.76 -11.58
CA LEU A 110 -34.75 30.97 -12.63
C LEU A 110 -36.06 30.29 -12.25
N LYS A 111 -36.01 29.01 -11.85
CA LYS A 111 -37.18 28.25 -11.38
C LYS A 111 -37.89 28.97 -10.24
N LYS A 112 -37.14 29.48 -9.25
CA LYS A 112 -37.72 30.23 -8.12
C LYS A 112 -38.46 31.48 -8.59
N ARG A 113 -37.84 32.29 -9.44
CA ARG A 113 -38.47 33.51 -9.99
C ARG A 113 -39.71 33.22 -10.82
N VAL A 114 -39.70 32.16 -11.63
CA VAL A 114 -40.87 31.74 -12.42
C VAL A 114 -42.01 31.26 -11.52
N LEU A 115 -41.70 30.51 -10.46
CA LEU A 115 -42.72 30.09 -9.50
C LEU A 115 -43.30 31.28 -8.71
N GLU A 116 -42.47 32.25 -8.33
CA GLU A 116 -42.91 33.50 -7.71
C GLU A 116 -43.85 34.28 -8.65
N SER A 117 -43.48 34.48 -9.92
CA SER A 117 -44.33 35.22 -10.86
C SER A 117 -45.68 34.54 -11.14
N ILE A 118 -45.69 33.20 -11.26
CA ILE A 118 -46.95 32.44 -11.45
C ILE A 118 -47.83 32.52 -10.19
N SER A 119 -47.22 32.47 -9.00
CA SER A 119 -47.96 32.57 -7.74
C SER A 119 -48.51 33.99 -7.52
N ASP A 120 -47.75 35.02 -7.89
CA ASP A 120 -48.19 36.42 -7.82
C ASP A 120 -49.31 36.72 -8.84
N GLU A 121 -49.28 36.10 -10.03
CA GLU A 121 -50.34 36.20 -11.04
C GLU A 121 -51.63 35.47 -10.61
N GLN A 122 -51.52 34.33 -9.92
CA GLN A 122 -52.65 33.67 -9.25
C GLN A 122 -53.18 34.46 -8.03
N GLY A 123 -52.38 35.37 -7.47
CA GLY A 123 -52.74 36.21 -6.33
C GLY A 123 -53.62 37.41 -6.67
N LEU A 124 -53.79 37.75 -7.95
CA LEU A 124 -54.48 38.99 -8.38
C LEU A 124 -55.91 38.84 -8.88
N GLU A 125 -56.43 37.63 -9.14
CA GLU A 125 -57.87 37.41 -9.35
C GLU A 125 -58.30 36.04 -8.83
N THR A 126 -58.57 35.95 -7.52
CA THR A 126 -59.45 34.90 -6.99
C THR A 126 -60.86 35.45 -6.79
N SER A 127 -61.50 35.81 -7.91
CA SER A 127 -62.96 35.69 -7.99
C SER A 127 -63.30 34.20 -7.84
N GLU A 128 -64.37 33.88 -7.11
CA GLU A 128 -64.73 32.51 -6.72
C GLU A 128 -64.87 31.52 -7.90
N ASP A 129 -65.03 32.02 -9.13
CA ASP A 129 -65.10 31.21 -10.36
C ASP A 129 -63.78 30.52 -10.75
N SER A 130 -62.62 31.09 -10.44
CA SER A 130 -61.32 30.52 -10.87
C SER A 130 -60.97 29.20 -10.17
N LYS A 131 -61.62 28.88 -9.04
CA LYS A 131 -61.43 27.63 -8.31
C LYS A 131 -62.11 26.43 -8.98
N LEU A 132 -63.09 26.66 -9.85
CA LEU A 132 -63.85 25.59 -10.50
C LEU A 132 -63.05 24.86 -11.60
N TYR A 133 -62.04 25.53 -12.17
CA TYR A 133 -61.20 25.00 -13.25
C TYR A 133 -59.99 24.19 -12.75
N MET A 134 -59.70 24.21 -11.44
CA MET A 134 -58.60 23.48 -10.80
C MET A 134 -59.09 22.19 -10.13
N ARG A 135 -60.04 21.48 -10.75
CA ARG A 135 -60.52 20.19 -10.27
C ARG A 135 -59.78 19.05 -10.95
N ASP A 136 -59.17 18.19 -10.13
CA ASP A 136 -58.25 17.09 -10.49
C ASP A 136 -58.77 16.06 -11.51
N ASP A 137 -60.06 16.10 -11.86
CA ASP A 137 -60.72 15.12 -12.72
C ASP A 137 -60.32 15.23 -14.22
N TYR A 138 -59.79 16.37 -14.68
CA TYR A 138 -59.50 16.59 -16.10
C TYR A 138 -58.04 16.33 -16.52
N LEU A 139 -57.09 16.24 -15.59
CA LEU A 139 -55.66 16.08 -15.93
C LEU A 139 -55.26 14.61 -16.17
N ALA A 140 -56.07 13.65 -15.70
CA ALA A 140 -55.82 12.22 -15.87
C ALA A 140 -56.03 11.72 -17.33
N GLY A 141 -56.73 12.49 -18.17
CA GLY A 141 -57.05 12.11 -19.56
C GLY A 141 -56.05 12.56 -20.63
N ALA A 142 -55.03 13.37 -20.28
CA ALA A 142 -54.13 14.00 -21.24
C ALA A 142 -52.76 13.31 -21.40
N LEU A 143 -52.54 12.16 -20.76
CA LEU A 143 -51.29 11.41 -20.91
C LEU A 143 -51.34 10.51 -22.16
N PRO A 144 -50.39 10.61 -23.11
CA PRO A 144 -50.33 9.71 -24.24
C PRO A 144 -50.04 8.27 -23.79
N MET A 145 -50.90 7.34 -24.23
CA MET A 145 -50.71 5.90 -24.12
C MET A 145 -49.54 5.43 -24.99
N THR A 146 -48.32 5.42 -24.44
CA THR A 146 -47.15 4.82 -25.13
C THR A 146 -46.39 3.77 -24.33
N VAL A 147 -47.01 3.17 -23.32
CA VAL A 147 -46.46 1.96 -22.66
C VAL A 147 -47.50 0.85 -22.61
N GLN A 148 -47.90 0.39 -23.80
CA GLN A 148 -48.55 -0.90 -24.00
C GLN A 148 -47.65 -1.80 -24.86
N SER A 149 -46.49 -2.15 -24.33
CA SER A 149 -45.85 -3.43 -24.62
C SER A 149 -45.00 -3.81 -23.42
N MET A 150 -45.10 -5.07 -23.03
CA MET A 150 -44.42 -5.72 -21.89
C MET A 150 -45.14 -5.63 -20.54
N GLN A 151 -46.33 -6.26 -20.54
CA GLN A 151 -46.86 -6.91 -19.36
C GLN A 151 -46.26 -8.32 -19.27
N GLY A 152 -45.65 -8.63 -18.11
CA GLY A 152 -45.07 -9.91 -17.71
C GLY A 152 -43.68 -9.68 -17.11
N GLU A 153 -43.37 -9.92 -15.83
CA GLU A 153 -44.03 -10.65 -14.77
C GLU A 153 -43.48 -10.15 -13.41
N VAL A 154 -44.40 -10.05 -12.45
CA VAL A 154 -44.32 -10.24 -10.99
C VAL A 154 -42.95 -10.21 -10.28
N GLY A 155 -42.86 -9.40 -9.21
CA GLY A 155 -41.88 -9.62 -8.14
C GLY A 155 -41.65 -8.40 -7.24
N GLY A 156 -42.63 -8.03 -6.41
CA GLY A 156 -42.55 -6.85 -5.55
C GLY A 156 -41.58 -6.96 -4.39
N PHE A 157 -40.91 -5.85 -4.07
CA PHE A 157 -40.49 -5.52 -2.71
C PHE A 157 -40.64 -4.00 -2.47
N ASN A 158 -41.34 -3.71 -1.37
CA ASN A 158 -41.64 -2.38 -0.84
C ASN A 158 -40.39 -1.52 -0.64
N ALA A 159 -40.46 -0.27 -1.09
CA ALA A 159 -39.63 0.81 -0.55
C ALA A 159 -40.45 2.09 -0.38
N ARG A 160 -40.72 2.44 0.89
CA ARG A 160 -40.79 3.82 1.44
C ARG A 160 -40.76 3.71 2.98
N PRO A 161 -40.44 4.78 3.74
CA PRO A 161 -39.73 6.02 3.37
C PRO A 161 -38.71 6.54 4.42
N SER A 162 -37.88 7.50 3.97
CA SER A 162 -37.40 8.74 4.65
C SER A 162 -36.69 8.78 6.01
N GLY A 163 -35.61 9.59 6.03
CA GLY A 163 -35.09 10.38 7.17
C GLY A 163 -33.56 10.32 7.22
N GLY A 164 -32.74 11.35 6.99
CA GLY A 164 -32.92 12.80 7.05
C GLY A 164 -31.97 13.37 8.12
N LEU A 165 -30.79 13.87 7.74
CA LEU A 165 -29.90 14.72 8.54
C LEU A 165 -28.97 15.51 7.59
N PRO A 166 -28.33 16.63 7.99
CA PRO A 166 -28.70 17.61 9.03
C PRO A 166 -28.59 19.07 8.53
N ALA A 167 -29.17 20.01 9.27
CA ALA A 167 -28.90 21.45 9.15
C ALA A 167 -28.15 21.94 10.40
N THR A 168 -26.99 22.55 10.19
CA THR A 168 -26.26 23.38 11.17
C THR A 168 -26.71 24.83 11.03
N PRO A 169 -26.65 25.63 12.11
CA PRO A 169 -25.92 26.89 11.98
C PRO A 169 -25.08 27.30 13.20
N GLU A 170 -24.08 28.16 12.91
CA GLU A 170 -23.38 29.10 13.80
C GLU A 170 -22.57 28.54 15.01
N SER A 171 -21.63 29.25 15.64
CA SER A 171 -20.41 29.98 15.23
C SER A 171 -19.57 30.21 16.52
N TYR A 172 -18.25 30.46 16.37
CA TYR A 172 -17.30 31.04 17.35
C TYR A 172 -17.06 30.41 18.76
N ARG A 173 -15.94 29.65 18.88
CA ARG A 173 -14.70 29.85 19.70
C ARG A 173 -14.76 30.54 21.11
N PRO A 174 -13.71 30.39 21.97
CA PRO A 174 -13.26 29.24 22.77
C PRO A 174 -13.22 29.59 24.30
N ASN A 175 -13.04 28.64 25.22
CA ASN A 175 -12.48 29.01 26.53
C ASN A 175 -11.72 27.87 27.23
N TYR A 176 -10.56 28.25 27.75
CA TYR A 176 -9.76 27.51 28.72
C TYR A 176 -10.34 27.80 30.12
N ASP A 177 -10.46 26.79 30.98
CA ASP A 177 -9.88 26.84 32.33
C ASP A 177 -9.97 25.47 33.02
N ALA A 178 -8.99 25.24 33.88
CA ALA A 178 -8.72 24.05 34.65
C ALA A 178 -9.69 23.85 35.83
N SER A 179 -9.97 22.58 36.16
CA SER A 179 -9.85 21.99 37.51
C SER A 179 -10.56 20.63 37.54
N ALA A 180 -9.86 19.62 38.07
CA ALA A 180 -10.36 18.28 38.40
C ALA A 180 -11.38 18.34 39.58
N PRO A 181 -11.92 17.23 40.17
CA PRO A 181 -11.67 15.79 39.91
C PRO A 181 -12.93 14.88 40.02
N VAL A 182 -12.69 13.55 39.97
CA VAL A 182 -13.44 12.46 40.67
C VAL A 182 -14.51 11.65 39.89
N THR A 183 -14.08 10.41 39.57
CA THR A 183 -14.79 9.08 39.55
C THR A 183 -16.02 8.86 38.67
N GLU A 184 -15.92 7.91 37.72
CA GLU A 184 -16.32 6.50 37.94
C GLU A 184 -15.90 5.60 36.75
N PRO A 185 -15.66 4.28 36.97
CA PRO A 185 -15.08 3.39 35.99
C PRO A 185 -16.16 2.65 35.20
N THR A 186 -16.38 3.02 33.95
CA THR A 186 -17.16 2.20 33.01
C THR A 186 -16.24 1.69 31.91
N THR A 187 -15.77 0.46 32.09
CA THR A 187 -15.08 -0.35 31.08
C THR A 187 -16.09 -0.78 30.02
N THR A 188 -16.33 0.10 29.05
CA THR A 188 -16.86 -0.27 27.73
C THR A 188 -15.83 0.15 26.71
N SER A 189 -15.06 -0.83 26.21
CA SER A 189 -13.99 -0.66 25.24
C SER A 189 -14.47 0.12 24.02
N ALA A 190 -14.00 1.36 23.89
CA ALA A 190 -14.20 2.17 22.71
C ALA A 190 -13.70 1.40 21.46
N PRO A 191 -14.38 1.53 20.31
CA PRO A 191 -13.90 0.91 19.08
C PRO A 191 -12.51 1.45 18.76
N ILE A 192 -11.50 0.57 18.78
CA ILE A 192 -10.12 0.92 18.44
C ILE A 192 -10.12 1.52 17.03
N ASP A 193 -9.78 2.81 16.93
CA ASP A 193 -9.68 3.50 15.67
C ASP A 193 -8.41 3.02 14.95
N GLY A 194 -8.60 2.24 13.87
CA GLY A 194 -7.50 1.77 13.04
C GLY A 194 -6.56 2.89 12.60
N LYS A 195 -7.08 4.11 12.36
CA LYS A 195 -6.26 5.27 11.99
C LYS A 195 -5.37 5.74 13.14
N GLN A 196 -5.86 5.69 14.38
CA GLN A 196 -5.07 6.04 15.57
C GLN A 196 -4.01 4.97 15.85
N PHE A 197 -4.37 3.69 15.74
CA PHE A 197 -3.43 2.59 15.85
C PHE A 197 -2.24 2.75 14.89
N PHE A 198 -2.48 2.99 13.59
CA PHE A 198 -1.38 3.17 12.63
C PHE A 198 -0.53 4.41 12.91
N ARG A 199 -1.11 5.49 13.44
CA ARG A 199 -0.34 6.66 13.87
C ARG A 199 0.54 6.35 15.07
N GLN A 200 0.00 5.64 16.06
CA GLN A 200 0.72 5.26 17.26
C GLN A 200 1.84 4.25 16.95
N ALA A 201 1.56 3.25 16.12
CA ALA A 201 2.56 2.29 15.64
C ALA A 201 3.70 2.98 14.89
N ARG A 202 3.40 3.96 14.02
CA ARG A 202 4.41 4.73 13.30
C ARG A 202 5.31 5.56 14.22
N ASN A 203 4.76 6.13 15.30
CA ASN A 203 5.53 6.94 16.24
C ASN A 203 6.35 6.09 17.22
N SER A 204 5.96 4.83 17.43
CA SER A 204 6.58 3.93 18.41
C SER A 204 7.62 3.00 17.79
N LEU A 205 7.48 2.66 16.51
CA LEU A 205 8.40 1.79 15.78
C LEU A 205 9.45 2.58 15.00
N SER A 206 10.61 1.96 14.78
CA SER A 206 11.59 2.48 13.82
C SER A 206 11.02 2.44 12.40
N TYR A 207 11.56 3.25 11.50
CA TYR A 207 11.12 3.29 10.11
C TYR A 207 11.21 1.92 9.42
N GLU A 208 12.27 1.16 9.73
CA GLU A 208 12.48 -0.18 9.21
C GLU A 208 11.45 -1.18 9.75
N ALA A 209 11.24 -1.21 11.07
CA ALA A 209 10.26 -2.08 11.72
C ALA A 209 8.82 -1.78 11.28
N PHE A 210 8.48 -0.49 11.12
CA PHE A 210 7.16 -0.08 10.64
C PHE A 210 6.93 -0.48 9.18
N ASN A 211 7.94 -0.40 8.32
CA ASN A 211 7.83 -0.84 6.93
C ASN A 211 7.69 -2.36 6.81
N GLU A 212 8.42 -3.12 7.64
CA GLU A 212 8.29 -4.57 7.76
C GLU A 212 6.87 -4.97 8.21
N PHE A 213 6.30 -4.22 9.17
CA PHE A 213 4.92 -4.40 9.62
C PHE A 213 3.90 -4.19 8.50
N LEU A 214 4.04 -3.13 7.71
CA LEU A 214 3.17 -2.87 6.56
C LEU A 214 3.29 -3.96 5.47
N ALA A 215 4.51 -4.48 5.25
CA ALA A 215 4.72 -5.57 4.30
C ALA A 215 3.97 -6.84 4.72
N ASN A 216 3.96 -7.18 6.01
CA ASN A 216 3.22 -8.32 6.55
C ASN A 216 1.70 -8.14 6.42
N ILE A 217 1.16 -6.95 6.69
CA ILE A 217 -0.26 -6.64 6.47
C ILE A 217 -0.61 -6.79 4.99
N LYS A 218 0.25 -6.31 4.08
CA LYS A 218 0.02 -6.42 2.64
C LYS A 218 0.01 -7.89 2.17
N ARG A 219 0.89 -8.74 2.72
CA ARG A 219 0.89 -10.19 2.43
C ARG A 219 -0.37 -10.88 2.93
N LEU A 220 -0.86 -10.51 4.12
CA LEU A 220 -2.13 -11.00 4.66
C LEU A 220 -3.31 -10.59 3.76
N ASN A 221 -3.36 -9.32 3.35
CA ASN A 221 -4.42 -8.82 2.46
C ASN A 221 -4.40 -9.49 1.07
N ASN A 222 -3.23 -9.87 0.58
CA ASN A 222 -3.05 -10.60 -0.67
C ASN A 222 -3.24 -12.12 -0.53
N GLN A 223 -3.68 -12.62 0.64
CA GLN A 223 -3.84 -14.05 0.96
C GLN A 223 -2.53 -14.86 0.82
N GLN A 224 -1.37 -14.20 0.89
CA GLN A 224 -0.05 -14.82 0.79
C GLN A 224 0.49 -15.28 2.15
N GLN A 225 -0.17 -14.91 3.24
CA GLN A 225 0.23 -15.23 4.60
C GLN A 225 -1.01 -15.54 5.43
N SER A 226 -0.92 -16.55 6.30
CA SER A 226 -2.00 -16.86 7.22
C SER A 226 -2.07 -15.81 8.33
N ARG A 227 -3.26 -15.68 8.91
CA ARG A 227 -3.51 -14.81 10.06
C ARG A 227 -2.54 -15.10 11.22
N GLU A 228 -2.31 -16.38 11.52
CA GLU A 228 -1.44 -16.84 12.59
C GLU A 228 0.01 -16.38 12.36
N THR A 229 0.55 -16.62 11.16
CA THR A 229 1.89 -16.18 10.79
C THR A 229 2.02 -14.64 10.82
N THR A 230 0.97 -13.89 10.47
CA THR A 230 1.00 -12.41 10.59
C THR A 230 1.02 -11.93 12.04
N LEU A 231 0.34 -12.63 12.96
CA LEU A 231 0.39 -12.30 14.38
C LEU A 231 1.76 -12.63 14.98
N GLU A 232 2.38 -13.74 14.61
CA GLU A 232 3.74 -14.07 15.07
C GLU A 232 4.78 -13.04 14.62
N GLU A 233 4.76 -12.66 13.34
CA GLU A 233 5.66 -11.63 12.82
C GLU A 233 5.38 -10.24 13.43
N ALA A 234 4.11 -9.89 13.64
CA ALA A 234 3.76 -8.66 14.35
C ALA A 234 4.32 -8.66 15.78
N LYS A 235 4.25 -9.79 16.50
CA LYS A 235 4.82 -9.93 17.84
C LYS A 235 6.34 -9.75 17.85
N ARG A 236 7.03 -10.24 16.81
CA ARG A 236 8.48 -10.03 16.64
C ARG A 236 8.82 -8.56 16.38
N ILE A 237 8.02 -7.87 15.57
CA ILE A 237 8.24 -6.47 15.19
C ILE A 237 7.95 -5.50 16.35
N PHE A 238 6.86 -5.71 17.09
CA PHE A 238 6.53 -4.89 18.26
C PHE A 238 7.44 -5.20 19.46
N GLY A 239 7.92 -6.44 19.56
CA GLY A 239 8.77 -6.86 20.67
C GLY A 239 8.05 -6.83 22.03
N PRO A 240 8.79 -7.07 23.13
CA PRO A 240 8.23 -7.10 24.48
C PRO A 240 7.87 -5.72 25.04
N GLU A 241 8.39 -4.63 24.46
CA GLU A 241 8.14 -3.26 24.92
C GLU A 241 6.78 -2.70 24.44
N LEU A 242 6.32 -3.14 23.26
CA LEU A 242 5.11 -2.61 22.61
C LEU A 242 3.97 -3.64 22.59
N GLN A 243 3.80 -4.41 23.67
CA GLN A 243 2.74 -5.43 23.77
C GLN A 243 1.32 -4.88 23.61
N HIS A 244 1.08 -3.64 24.05
CA HIS A 244 -0.21 -2.99 23.88
C HIS A 244 -0.60 -2.82 22.40
N LEU A 245 0.36 -2.44 21.54
CA LEU A 245 0.12 -2.33 20.09
C LEU A 245 -0.14 -3.70 19.46
N TYR A 246 0.54 -4.75 19.91
CA TYR A 246 0.25 -6.11 19.46
C TYR A 246 -1.20 -6.53 19.80
N GLN A 247 -1.65 -6.24 21.01
CA GLN A 247 -3.00 -6.60 21.46
C GLN A 247 -4.09 -5.80 20.73
N ASP A 248 -3.84 -4.51 20.49
CA ASP A 248 -4.73 -3.67 19.67
C ASP A 248 -4.79 -4.18 18.22
N PHE A 249 -3.66 -4.60 17.66
CA PHE A 249 -3.59 -5.18 16.31
C PHE A 249 -4.36 -6.51 16.23
N GLU A 250 -4.22 -7.38 17.23
CA GLU A 250 -4.95 -8.64 17.32
C GLU A 250 -6.46 -8.41 17.34
N LEU A 251 -6.93 -7.42 18.13
CA LEU A 251 -8.34 -7.03 18.19
C LEU A 251 -8.84 -6.44 16.85
N LEU A 252 -8.04 -5.58 16.21
CA LEU A 252 -8.33 -5.01 14.89
C LEU A 252 -8.47 -6.11 13.82
N LEU A 253 -7.59 -7.11 13.88
CA LEU A 253 -7.59 -8.23 12.96
C LEU A 253 -8.74 -9.21 13.26
N ASN A 254 -9.10 -9.42 14.53
CA ASN A 254 -10.25 -10.25 14.94
C ASN A 254 -11.56 -9.66 14.43
N ARG A 255 -11.64 -8.33 14.33
CA ARG A 255 -12.83 -7.63 13.84
C ARG A 255 -12.93 -7.54 12.31
N HIS A 256 -11.80 -7.48 11.59
CA HIS A 256 -11.80 -7.43 10.11
C HIS A 256 -11.83 -8.81 9.44
N GLY A 257 -11.65 -9.89 10.22
CA GLY A 257 -11.71 -11.27 9.75
C GLY A 257 -13.07 -11.96 9.94
N ALA A 258 -14.15 -11.19 10.16
CA ALA A 258 -15.53 -11.66 10.27
C ALA A 258 -16.37 -11.09 9.12
#